data_AF-A0AAV4B6E3-F1
#
_entry.id   AF-A0AAV4B6E3-F1
#
_cell.length_a   1.000
_cell.length_b   1.000
_cell.length_c   1.000
_cell.angle_alpha   90.00
_cell.angle_beta   90.00
_cell.angle_gamma   90.00
#
_symmetry.space_group_name_H-M   'P 1'
#
loop_
_entity.id
_entity.type
_entity.pdbx_description
1 polymer ?
#
loop_
_entity_poly.entity_id
_entity_poly.type
_entity_poly.pdbx_seq_one_letter_code
_entity_poly.pdbx_strand_id
1 'polypeptide(L)' 'MSELDLFAKYLDLGVRLGRSGEDLSAWVEDKVRQDMERSDRQIERERKREEMEMQKEESQRQLELRRMELEAEIRARLEK' A
#
# COMPACT_ATOMS: atom_id res chain seq x y z
N MET A 1 -7.06 9.89 -10.46
CA MET A 1 -6.47 11.02 -11.18
C MET A 1 -5.57 10.42 -12.24
N SER A 2 -5.75 10.78 -13.51
CA SER A 2 -4.99 10.18 -14.61
C SER A 2 -3.62 10.85 -14.79
N GLU A 3 -2.71 10.18 -15.49
CA GLU A 3 -1.41 10.76 -15.89
C GLU A 3 -1.58 12.05 -16.71
N LEU A 4 -2.60 12.09 -17.58
CA LEU A 4 -2.96 13.28 -18.36
C LEU A 4 -3.41 14.44 -17.46
N ASP A 5 -4.14 14.16 -16.36
CA ASP A 5 -4.55 15.19 -15.40
C ASP A 5 -3.33 15.75 -14.65
N LEU A 6 -2.40 14.88 -14.25
CA LEU A 6 -1.14 15.29 -13.61
C LEU A 6 -0.28 16.11 -14.56
N PHE A 7 -0.16 15.69 -15.82
CA PHE A 7 0.58 16.40 -16.84
C PHE A 7 0.00 17.80 -17.07
N ALA A 8 -1.31 17.93 -17.25
CA ALA A 8 -1.97 19.23 -17.44
C ALA A 8 -1.78 20.17 -16.22
N LYS A 9 -1.90 19.62 -15.00
CA LYS A 9 -1.68 20.36 -13.75
C LYS A 9 -0.24 20.87 -13.66
N TYR A 10 0.74 20.02 -13.95
CA TYR A 10 2.14 20.42 -13.90
C TYR A 10 2.49 21.34 -15.04
N LEU A 11 1.94 21.18 -16.24
CA LEU A 11 2.14 22.11 -17.34
C LEU A 11 1.69 23.54 -16.96
N ASP A 12 0.48 23.70 -16.44
CA ASP A 12 -0.04 25.00 -15.96
C ASP A 12 0.83 25.58 -14.83
N LEU A 13 1.23 24.75 -13.86
CA LEU A 13 2.10 25.19 -12.77
C LEU A 13 3.48 25.63 -13.28
N GLY A 14 4.08 24.90 -14.21
CA GLY A 14 5.39 25.20 -14.76
C GLY A 14 5.39 26.51 -15.55
N VAL A 15 4.33 26.76 -16.35
CA VAL A 15 4.13 28.04 -17.04
C VAL A 15 4.02 29.19 -16.05
N ARG A 16 3.24 29.02 -14.96
CA ARG A 16 3.12 30.05 -13.90
C ARG A 16 4.43 30.32 -13.16
N LEU A 17 5.31 29.32 -13.08
CA LEU A 17 6.65 29.45 -12.51
C LEU A 17 7.67 30.06 -13.48
N GLY A 18 7.24 30.48 -14.67
CA GLY A 18 8.10 31.10 -15.69
C GLY A 18 9.00 30.09 -16.43
N ARG A 19 8.75 28.78 -16.28
CA ARG A 19 9.44 27.75 -17.08
C ARG A 19 8.90 27.77 -18.50
N SER A 20 9.76 27.50 -19.47
CA SER A 20 9.37 27.49 -20.88
C SER A 20 10.23 26.52 -21.69
N GLY A 21 9.73 26.15 -22.88
CA GLY A 21 10.46 25.30 -23.81
C GLY A 21 10.84 23.94 -23.22
N GLU A 22 12.08 23.54 -23.47
CA GLU A 22 12.62 22.25 -23.03
C GLU A 22 12.70 22.11 -21.50
N ASP A 23 13.00 23.20 -20.79
CA ASP A 23 13.03 23.21 -19.31
C ASP A 23 11.63 22.96 -18.72
N LEU A 24 10.57 23.46 -19.37
CA LEU A 24 9.20 23.18 -18.96
C LEU A 24 8.83 21.71 -19.17
N SER A 25 9.12 21.15 -20.34
CA SER A 25 8.80 19.75 -20.66
C SER A 25 9.49 18.78 -19.70
N ALA A 26 10.81 18.93 -19.53
CA ALA A 26 11.60 18.08 -18.65
C ALA A 26 11.13 18.17 -17.19
N TRP A 27 10.77 19.36 -16.73
CA TRP A 27 10.26 19.56 -15.37
C TRP A 27 8.87 18.94 -15.18
N VAL A 28 7.96 19.08 -16.15
CA VAL A 28 6.62 18.46 -16.08
C VAL A 28 6.75 16.94 -16.04
N GLU A 29 7.55 16.35 -16.92
CA GLU A 29 7.79 14.91 -16.97
C GLU A 29 8.36 14.39 -15.64
N ASP A 30 9.34 15.09 -15.06
CA ASP A 30 9.90 14.74 -13.76
C ASP A 30 8.85 14.78 -12.64
N LYS A 31 7.96 15.77 -12.65
CA LYS A 31 6.90 15.91 -11.63
C LYS A 31 5.81 14.85 -11.76
N VAL A 32 5.35 14.58 -12.98
CA VAL A 32 4.39 13.52 -13.26
C VAL A 32 4.95 12.17 -12.81
N ARG A 33 6.18 11.86 -13.18
CA ARG A 33 6.87 10.62 -12.77
C ARG A 33 6.98 10.50 -11.25
N GLN A 34 7.41 11.55 -10.55
CA GLN A 34 7.53 11.54 -9.09
C GLN A 34 6.21 11.26 -8.38
N ASP A 35 5.11 11.84 -8.86
CA ASP A 35 3.79 11.63 -8.27
C ASP A 35 3.25 10.23 -8.56
N MET A 36 3.46 9.70 -9.77
CA MET A 36 3.13 8.33 -10.11
C MET A 36 3.92 7.34 -9.23
N GLU A 37 5.23 7.50 -9.09
CA GLU A 37 6.07 6.67 -8.21
C GLU A 37 5.66 6.76 -6.73
N ARG A 38 5.14 7.91 -6.28
CA ARG A 38 4.60 8.06 -4.92
C ARG A 38 3.28 7.31 -4.77
N SER A 39 2.40 7.41 -5.76
CA SER A 39 1.13 6.68 -5.79
C SER A 39 1.37 5.17 -5.76
N ASP A 40 2.28 4.67 -6.60
CA ASP A 40 2.61 3.23 -6.65
C ASP A 40 3.16 2.73 -5.31
N ARG A 41 4.08 3.48 -4.69
CA ARG A 41 4.59 3.16 -3.35
C ARG A 41 3.52 3.19 -2.27
N GLN A 42 2.52 4.06 -2.39
CA GLN A 42 1.41 4.07 -1.44
C GLN A 42 0.55 2.82 -1.61
N ILE A 43 0.19 2.47 -2.84
CA ILE A 43 -0.57 1.26 -3.15
C ILE A 43 0.17 0.01 -2.66
N GLU A 44 1.48 -0.07 -2.87
CA GLU A 44 2.31 -1.17 -2.38
C GLU A 44 2.28 -1.28 -0.84
N ARG A 45 2.38 -0.14 -0.14
CA ARG A 45 2.30 -0.11 1.33
C ARG A 45 0.94 -0.54 1.85
N GLU A 46 -0.14 -0.12 1.20
CA GLU A 46 -1.51 -0.51 1.55
C GLU A 46 -1.69 -2.03 1.37
N ARG A 47 -1.28 -2.59 0.22
CA ARG A 47 -1.30 -4.04 -0.03
C ARG A 47 -0.48 -4.82 1.01
N LYS A 48 0.72 -4.35 1.34
CA LYS A 48 1.55 -4.99 2.36
C LYS A 48 0.92 -4.93 3.75
N ARG A 49 0.22 -3.84 4.06
CA ARG A 49 -0.51 -3.71 5.33
C ARG A 49 -1.67 -4.71 5.41
N GLU A 50 -2.45 -4.84 4.34
CA GLU A 50 -3.53 -5.83 4.25
C GLU A 50 -2.98 -7.27 4.35
N GLU A 51 -1.86 -7.57 3.69
CA GLU A 51 -1.20 -8.87 3.78
C GLU A 51 -0.75 -9.19 5.22
N MET A 52 -0.12 -8.23 5.91
CA MET A 52 0.27 -8.40 7.32
C MET A 52 -0.95 -8.59 8.24
N GLU A 53 -2.05 -7.91 7.96
CA GLU A 53 -3.30 -8.05 8.73
C GLU A 53 -3.90 -9.45 8.54
N MET A 54 -3.95 -9.95 7.31
CA MET A 54 -4.40 -11.31 7.02
C MET A 54 -3.49 -12.36 7.68
N GLN A 55 -2.17 -12.22 7.59
CA GLN A 55 -1.24 -13.14 8.27
C GLN A 55 -1.42 -13.13 9.79
N LYS A 56 -1.68 -11.95 10.38
CA LYS A 56 -1.93 -11.83 11.81
C LYS A 56 -3.23 -12.54 12.20
N GLU A 57 -4.29 -12.36 11.42
CA GLU A 57 -5.57 -13.02 11.66
C GLU A 57 -5.45 -14.55 11.53
N GLU A 58 -4.76 -15.03 10.49
CA GLU A 58 -4.51 -16.46 10.29
C GLU A 58 -3.73 -17.06 11.48
N SER A 59 -2.67 -16.39 11.93
CA SER A 59 -1.90 -16.81 13.10
C SER A 59 -2.76 -16.89 14.37
N GLN A 60 -3.65 -15.92 14.59
CA GLN A 60 -4.58 -15.95 15.72
C GLN A 60 -5.55 -17.13 15.65
N ARG A 61 -6.11 -17.43 14.47
CA ARG A 61 -6.98 -18.60 14.26
C ARG A 61 -6.25 -19.90 14.54
N GLN A 62 -4.99 -20.03 14.10
CA GLN A 62 -4.18 -21.22 14.38
C GLN A 62 -3.89 -21.40 15.87
N LEU A 63 -3.61 -20.31 16.60
CA LEU A 63 -3.41 -20.35 18.05
C LEU A 63 -4.68 -20.76 18.78
N GLU A 64 -5.85 -20.26 18.35
CA GLU A 64 -7.14 -20.62 18.93
C GLU A 64 -7.45 -22.10 18.72
N LEU A 65 -7.22 -22.63 17.51
CA LEU A 65 -7.38 -24.06 17.22
C LEU A 65 -6.49 -24.93 18.12
N ARG A 66 -5.19 -24.62 18.22
CA ARG A 66 -4.28 -25.35 19.11
C ARG A 66 -4.70 -25.29 20.57
N ARG A 67 -5.20 -24.14 21.02
CA ARG A 67 -5.71 -23.99 22.38
C ARG A 67 -6.91 -24.90 22.61
N MET A 68 -7.87 -24.95 21.68
CA MET A 68 -9.03 -25.83 21.79
C MET A 68 -8.62 -27.32 21.80
N GLU A 69 -7.66 -27.72 20.97
CA GLU A 69 -7.13 -29.09 20.96
C GLU A 69 -6.51 -29.47 22.31
N LEU A 70 -5.68 -28.59 22.89
CA LEU A 70 -5.08 -28.82 24.21
C LEU A 70 -6.14 -28.88 25.32
N GLU A 71 -7.13 -28.00 25.30
CA GLU A 71 -8.23 -28.04 26.27
C GLU A 71 -9.04 -29.34 26.16
N ALA A 72 -9.28 -29.84 24.95
CA ALA A 72 -9.95 -31.12 24.72
C ALA A 72 -9.11 -32.30 25.23
N GLU A 73 -7.80 -32.30 24.99
CA GLU A 73 -6.90 -33.35 25.48
C GLU A 73 -6.82 -33.37 27.01
N ILE A 74 -6.74 -32.21 27.66
CA ILE A 74 -6.74 -32.09 29.12
C ILE A 74 -8.04 -32.66 29.70
N ARG A 75 -9.20 -32.30 29.14
CA ARG A 75 -10.49 -32.85 29.60
C ARG A 75 -10.56 -34.37 29.44
N ALA A 76 -10.15 -34.88 28.28
CA ALA A 76 -10.12 -36.33 28.02
C ALA A 76 -9.18 -37.10 28.97
N ARG A 77 -8.13 -36.45 29.49
CA ARG A 77 -7.24 -37.03 30.52
C ARG A 77 -7.81 -36.92 31.94
N LEU A 78 -8.60 -35.89 32.24
CA LEU A 78 -9.24 -35.70 33.55
C LEU A 78 -10.49 -36.57 33.74
N GLU A 79 -11.14 -36.99 32.65
CA GLU A 79 -12.30 -37.88 32.65
C GLU A 79 -11.94 -39.39 32.67
N LYS A 80 -10.64 -39.73 32.68
CA LYS A 80 -10.12 -41.10 32.84
C LYS A 80 -9.57 -41.32 34.25
#